data_AF-A0A7R9LII8-F1
#
_entry.id   AF-A0A7R9LII8-F1
#
_cell.length_a   1.000
_cell.length_b   1.000
_cell.length_c   1.000
_cell.angle_alpha   90.00
_cell.angle_beta   90.00
_cell.angle_gamma   90.00
#
_symmetry.space_group_name_H-M   'P 1'
#
loop_
_entity.id
_entity.type
_entity.pdbx_description
1 polymer ?
#
loop_
_entity_poly.entity_id
_entity_poly.type
_entity_poly.pdbx_seq_one_letter_code
_entity_poly.pdbx_strand_id
1 'polypeptide(L)'
;MSIISSINCCTGITPTDWFGGLFKQCDPPECCCGCCSALRPRYKRLVDNVFPSNPQEGLVKSNMEKLTFYALSSPEKLDRIGDYLARKVARDLSRHRNGYVVIAMEAMDQLLAACHAQTLNLFVESFLKIVQQLLESHEPDMQLLATQSFVKFAHIDEDTPSYHRRYDFFVSKFSSLCHNGNADLVVRNTLRTAGLNG
;
A
#
# COMPACT_ATOMS: atom_id res chain seq x y z
N MET A 1 4.98 -30.12 -37.69
CA MET A 1 5.81 -28.90 -37.62
C MET A 1 5.07 -27.88 -36.78
N SER A 2 5.64 -27.54 -35.62
CA SER A 2 5.60 -26.21 -34.99
C SER A 2 6.30 -26.35 -33.64
N ILE A 3 7.49 -25.75 -33.59
CA ILE A 3 8.48 -25.83 -32.52
C ILE A 3 8.03 -24.92 -31.37
N ILE A 4 7.99 -25.45 -30.15
CA ILE A 4 7.81 -24.67 -28.92
C ILE A 4 9.13 -23.93 -28.66
N SER A 5 9.07 -22.60 -28.71
CA SER A 5 10.16 -21.70 -28.32
C SER A 5 10.29 -21.69 -26.80
N SER A 6 11.19 -22.50 -26.26
CA SER A 6 11.65 -22.41 -24.87
C SER A 6 12.57 -21.19 -24.71
N ILE A 7 12.07 -20.12 -24.10
CA ILE A 7 12.89 -18.95 -23.72
C ILE A 7 13.72 -19.34 -22.48
N ASN A 8 15.01 -19.57 -22.70
CA ASN A 8 16.03 -19.74 -21.66
C ASN A 8 16.32 -18.37 -21.00
N CYS A 9 15.89 -18.15 -19.76
CA CYS A 9 16.12 -16.89 -19.05
C CYS A 9 17.33 -16.88 -18.08
N CYS A 10 18.19 -17.91 -18.05
CA CYS A 10 19.32 -17.94 -17.12
C CYS A 10 20.61 -18.56 -17.70
N THR A 11 21.05 -18.13 -18.88
CA THR A 11 22.42 -18.43 -19.35
C THR A 11 23.12 -17.14 -19.75
N GLY A 12 23.79 -16.53 -18.78
CA GLY A 12 24.64 -15.35 -18.96
C GLY A 12 25.71 -15.30 -17.87
N ILE A 13 26.49 -16.37 -17.73
CA ILE A 13 27.73 -16.36 -16.94
C ILE A 13 28.87 -16.30 -17.95
N THR A 14 29.47 -15.13 -18.13
CA THR A 14 30.78 -14.99 -18.79
C THR A 14 31.87 -15.39 -17.79
N PRO A 15 32.85 -16.22 -18.18
CA PRO A 15 33.81 -16.79 -17.24
C PRO A 15 35.03 -15.88 -17.05
N THR A 16 34.88 -14.76 -16.38
CA THR A 16 36.00 -14.01 -15.77
C THR A 16 35.46 -13.20 -14.60
N ASP A 17 35.48 -13.80 -13.41
CA ASP A 17 35.57 -13.14 -12.09
C ASP A 17 35.41 -14.24 -11.04
N TRP A 18 36.47 -15.04 -10.91
CA TRP A 18 36.69 -15.85 -9.72
C TRP A 18 37.26 -14.92 -8.64
N PHE A 19 36.66 -14.97 -7.45
CA PHE A 19 36.95 -14.23 -6.20
C PHE A 19 36.01 -13.07 -5.86
N GLY A 20 35.02 -13.36 -4.99
CA GLY A 20 34.41 -12.37 -4.08
C GLY A 20 32.88 -12.24 -4.17
N GLY A 21 32.18 -12.69 -3.12
CA GLY A 21 30.82 -12.21 -2.78
C GLY A 21 29.70 -13.26 -2.87
N LEU A 22 29.43 -13.94 -1.75
CA LEU A 22 28.37 -14.95 -1.56
C LEU A 22 26.94 -14.37 -1.48
N PHE A 23 26.71 -13.08 -1.67
CA PHE A 23 25.35 -12.51 -1.69
C PHE A 23 25.26 -11.37 -2.71
N LYS A 24 24.92 -11.69 -3.96
CA LYS A 24 24.40 -10.68 -4.89
C LYS A 24 22.90 -10.55 -4.65
N GLN A 25 22.54 -9.50 -3.93
CA GLN A 25 21.18 -9.02 -3.77
C GLN A 25 20.62 -8.69 -5.16
N CYS A 26 19.55 -9.36 -5.56
CA CYS A 26 18.80 -8.97 -6.75
C CYS A 26 17.92 -7.77 -6.37
N ASP A 27 18.27 -6.58 -6.85
CA ASP A 27 17.40 -5.40 -6.76
C ASP A 27 16.18 -5.60 -7.67
N PRO A 28 14.94 -5.37 -7.19
CA PRO A 28 13.75 -5.51 -8.00
C PRO A 28 13.43 -4.19 -8.71
N PRO A 29 13.34 -4.23 -10.05
CA PRO A 29 12.02 -4.40 -10.64
C PRO A 29 12.03 -5.51 -11.71
N GLU A 30 10.90 -6.18 -11.91
CA GLU A 30 10.70 -7.14 -13.03
C GLU A 30 11.28 -8.56 -12.92
N CYS A 31 11.29 -9.18 -11.73
CA CYS A 31 11.31 -10.65 -11.70
C CYS A 31 9.91 -11.20 -12.00
N CYS A 32 9.52 -11.20 -13.28
CA CYS A 32 8.30 -11.78 -13.83
C CYS A 32 8.49 -13.30 -14.10
N CYS A 33 8.78 -14.09 -13.07
CA CYS A 33 8.80 -15.55 -13.21
C CYS A 33 8.07 -16.22 -12.05
N GLY A 34 6.98 -16.91 -12.36
CA GLY A 34 6.14 -17.67 -11.42
C GLY A 34 6.82 -18.88 -10.77
N CYS A 35 8.13 -19.04 -10.93
CA CYS A 35 8.90 -20.17 -10.41
C CYS A 35 9.56 -19.89 -9.04
N CYS A 36 9.48 -18.66 -8.52
CA CYS A 36 10.27 -18.22 -7.36
C CYS A 36 9.45 -17.94 -6.08
N SER A 37 8.36 -18.66 -5.85
CA SER A 37 7.56 -18.58 -4.62
C SER A 37 8.43 -18.76 -3.36
N ALA A 38 9.49 -19.58 -3.44
CA ALA A 38 10.43 -19.89 -2.36
C ALA A 38 11.47 -18.78 -2.08
N LEU A 39 11.74 -17.87 -3.02
CA LEU A 39 12.67 -16.74 -2.85
C LEU A 39 11.98 -15.46 -2.38
N ARG A 40 10.64 -15.44 -2.37
CA ARG A 40 9.90 -14.23 -1.99
C ARG A 40 10.09 -13.94 -0.49
N PRO A 41 10.48 -12.72 -0.08
CA PRO A 41 10.64 -12.38 1.32
C PRO A 41 9.41 -12.70 2.16
N ARG A 42 9.62 -13.20 3.39
CA ARG A 42 8.54 -13.66 4.29
C ARG A 42 7.43 -12.62 4.48
N TYR A 43 7.78 -11.36 4.68
CA TYR A 43 6.81 -10.28 4.86
C TYR A 43 5.88 -10.11 3.65
N LYS A 44 6.37 -10.25 2.41
CA LYS A 44 5.54 -10.14 1.20
C LYS A 44 4.52 -11.26 1.12
N ARG A 45 4.89 -12.48 1.53
CA ARG A 45 3.96 -13.62 1.57
C ARG A 45 2.87 -13.40 2.60
N LEU A 46 3.22 -12.90 3.79
CA LEU A 46 2.25 -12.58 4.83
C LEU A 46 1.26 -11.52 4.36
N VAL A 47 1.74 -10.43 3.75
CA VAL A 47 0.87 -9.39 3.17
C VAL A 47 -0.04 -9.99 2.11
N ASP A 48 0.49 -10.75 1.15
CA ASP A 48 -0.32 -11.30 0.08
C ASP A 48 -1.38 -12.30 0.57
N ASN A 49 -1.13 -13.02 1.66
CA ASN A 49 -2.12 -13.94 2.25
C ASN A 49 -3.32 -13.20 2.88
N VAL A 50 -3.21 -11.90 3.17
CA VAL A 50 -4.34 -11.10 3.67
C VAL A 50 -5.38 -10.86 2.56
N PHE A 51 -4.95 -10.91 1.29
CA PHE A 51 -5.82 -10.66 0.14
C PHE A 51 -6.48 -11.97 -0.32
N PRO A 52 -7.82 -12.06 -0.33
CA PRO A 52 -8.55 -13.19 -0.88
C PRO A 52 -8.42 -13.28 -2.42
N SER A 53 -8.89 -14.39 -2.99
CA SER A 53 -8.96 -14.53 -4.45
C SER A 53 -10.04 -13.63 -5.06
N ASN A 54 -11.16 -13.42 -4.35
CA ASN A 54 -12.21 -12.49 -4.74
C ASN A 54 -12.23 -11.27 -3.80
N PRO A 55 -12.13 -10.02 -4.29
CA PRO A 55 -12.12 -8.84 -3.45
C PRO A 55 -13.41 -8.64 -2.62
N GLN A 56 -14.53 -9.25 -3.01
CA GLN A 56 -15.80 -9.16 -2.26
C GLN A 56 -15.78 -9.95 -0.95
N GLU A 57 -14.86 -10.91 -0.79
CA GLU A 57 -14.68 -11.65 0.47
C GLU A 57 -14.09 -10.77 1.58
N GLY A 58 -13.50 -9.63 1.21
CA GLY A 58 -12.88 -8.71 2.14
C GLY A 58 -11.60 -9.25 2.78
N LEU A 59 -11.07 -8.49 3.73
CA LEU A 59 -9.82 -8.81 4.39
C LEU A 59 -9.91 -10.10 5.23
N VAL A 60 -8.96 -11.02 5.03
CA VAL A 60 -8.93 -12.30 5.76
C VAL A 60 -8.40 -12.09 7.19
N LYS A 61 -9.31 -12.00 8.17
CA LYS A 61 -9.01 -11.68 9.58
C LYS A 61 -7.88 -12.51 10.20
N SER A 62 -7.91 -13.84 10.05
CA SER A 62 -6.89 -14.72 10.63
C SER A 62 -5.49 -14.52 10.04
N ASN A 63 -5.39 -14.14 8.76
CA ASN A 63 -4.12 -13.80 8.12
C ASN A 63 -3.67 -12.38 8.51
N MET A 64 -4.62 -11.47 8.72
CA MET A 64 -4.32 -10.14 9.21
C MET A 64 -3.74 -10.15 10.63
N GLU A 65 -4.33 -10.91 11.57
CA GLU A 65 -3.79 -11.07 12.92
C GLU A 65 -2.34 -11.58 12.91
N LYS A 66 -2.04 -12.55 12.05
CA LYS A 66 -0.66 -13.06 11.84
C LYS A 66 0.26 -11.99 11.27
N LEU A 67 -0.22 -11.18 10.33
CA LEU A 67 0.53 -10.07 9.77
C LEU A 67 0.83 -9.01 10.84
N THR A 68 -0.18 -8.62 11.63
CA THR A 68 -0.05 -7.66 12.74
C THR A 68 0.98 -8.14 13.75
N PHE A 69 0.87 -9.39 14.23
CA PHE A 69 1.85 -9.96 15.16
C PHE A 69 3.28 -9.95 14.59
N TYR A 70 3.43 -10.28 13.31
CA TYR A 70 4.73 -10.22 12.64
C TYR A 70 5.25 -8.79 12.48
N ALA A 71 4.40 -7.84 12.13
CA ALA A 71 4.74 -6.43 11.93
C ALA A 71 5.21 -5.78 13.24
N LEU A 72 4.47 -6.01 14.33
CA LEU A 72 4.76 -5.46 15.67
C LEU A 72 6.03 -6.04 16.30
N SER A 73 6.58 -7.15 15.77
CA SER A 73 7.81 -7.74 16.30
C SER A 73 9.07 -6.91 16.04
N SER A 74 9.06 -5.97 15.09
CA SER A 74 10.17 -5.01 14.89
C SER A 74 9.75 -3.87 13.95
N PRO A 75 10.10 -2.59 14.25
CA PRO A 75 9.75 -1.44 13.40
C PRO A 75 10.17 -1.59 11.94
N GLU A 76 11.37 -2.12 11.65
CA GLU A 76 11.84 -2.32 10.28
C GLU A 76 10.94 -3.23 9.42
N LYS A 77 10.26 -4.21 10.05
CA LYS A 77 9.32 -5.09 9.35
C LYS A 77 8.05 -4.32 9.01
N LEU A 78 7.56 -3.52 9.94
CA LEU A 78 6.39 -2.67 9.75
C LEU A 78 6.63 -1.69 8.59
N ASP A 79 7.78 -1.04 8.55
CA ASP A 79 8.15 -0.12 7.47
C ASP A 79 8.17 -0.82 6.10
N ARG A 80 8.79 -2.01 6.02
CA ARG A 80 8.81 -2.81 4.78
C ARG A 80 7.42 -3.27 4.34
N ILE A 81 6.52 -3.52 5.30
CA ILE A 81 5.12 -3.87 5.03
C ILE A 81 4.38 -2.65 4.49
N GLY A 82 4.52 -1.49 5.14
CA GLY A 82 3.92 -0.22 4.70
C GLY A 82 4.34 0.16 3.28
N ASP A 83 5.64 0.17 2.98
CA ASP A 83 6.14 0.50 1.64
C ASP A 83 5.66 -0.51 0.58
N TYR A 84 5.59 -1.79 0.93
CA TYR A 84 5.07 -2.81 0.02
C TYR A 84 3.57 -2.64 -0.26
N LEU A 85 2.77 -2.32 0.76
CA LEU A 85 1.35 -1.99 0.60
C LEU A 85 1.17 -0.75 -0.27
N ALA A 86 1.96 0.31 -0.06
CA ALA A 86 1.90 1.52 -0.88
C ALA A 86 2.19 1.26 -2.36
N ARG A 87 3.21 0.44 -2.65
CA ARG A 87 3.51 0.01 -4.03
C ARG A 87 2.42 -0.91 -4.61
N LYS A 88 1.77 -1.73 -3.77
CA LYS A 88 0.67 -2.59 -4.20
C LYS A 88 -0.57 -1.77 -4.56
N VAL A 89 -0.95 -0.81 -3.72
CA VAL A 89 -2.06 0.12 -3.96
C VAL A 89 -1.85 0.89 -5.25
N ALA A 90 -0.67 1.49 -5.46
CA ALA A 90 -0.36 2.21 -6.70
C ALA A 90 -0.57 1.34 -7.96
N ARG A 91 -0.20 0.05 -7.88
CA ARG A 91 -0.37 -0.91 -8.97
C ARG A 91 -1.83 -1.32 -9.16
N ASP A 92 -2.59 -1.43 -8.07
CA ASP A 92 -3.99 -1.86 -8.12
C ASP A 92 -4.89 -0.73 -8.61
N LEU A 93 -4.60 0.53 -8.22
CA LEU A 93 -5.23 1.72 -8.78
C LEU A 93 -5.00 1.84 -10.29
N SER A 94 -3.75 1.67 -10.77
CA SER A 94 -3.46 1.74 -12.21
C SER A 94 -4.08 0.62 -13.05
N ARG A 95 -4.54 -0.45 -12.40
CA ARG A 95 -5.24 -1.58 -13.02
C ARG A 95 -6.75 -1.55 -12.77
N HIS A 96 -7.28 -0.48 -12.19
CA HIS A 96 -8.69 -0.34 -11.81
C HIS A 96 -9.21 -1.49 -10.94
N ARG A 97 -8.35 -2.02 -10.06
CA ARG A 97 -8.64 -3.13 -9.15
C ARG A 97 -9.10 -2.62 -7.78
N ASN A 98 -10.12 -1.77 -7.78
CA ASN A 98 -10.55 -0.99 -6.61
C ASN A 98 -10.89 -1.84 -5.39
N GLY A 99 -11.50 -3.02 -5.57
CA GLY A 99 -11.80 -3.91 -4.44
C GLY A 99 -10.55 -4.38 -3.65
N TYR A 100 -9.43 -4.58 -4.33
CA TYR A 100 -8.16 -4.90 -3.64
C TYR A 100 -7.51 -3.66 -3.01
N VAL A 101 -7.76 -2.47 -3.55
CA VAL A 101 -7.33 -1.20 -2.93
C VAL A 101 -8.05 -1.00 -1.59
N VAL A 102 -9.36 -1.28 -1.55
CA VAL A 102 -10.15 -1.24 -0.30
C VAL A 102 -9.54 -2.16 0.76
N ILE A 103 -9.24 -3.42 0.41
CA ILE A 103 -8.63 -4.39 1.33
C ILE A 103 -7.23 -3.91 1.79
N ALA A 104 -6.43 -3.35 0.89
CA ALA A 104 -5.11 -2.84 1.24
C ALA A 104 -5.20 -1.65 2.22
N MET A 105 -6.17 -0.77 2.01
CA MET A 105 -6.41 0.36 2.91
C MET A 105 -6.88 -0.12 4.29
N GLU A 106 -7.81 -1.08 4.34
CA GLU A 106 -8.28 -1.68 5.58
C GLU A 106 -7.13 -2.36 6.36
N ALA A 107 -6.24 -3.09 5.66
CA ALA A 107 -5.06 -3.67 6.28
C ALA A 107 -4.14 -2.58 6.87
N MET A 108 -3.98 -1.46 6.18
CA MET A 108 -3.17 -0.34 6.63
C MET A 108 -3.76 0.34 7.88
N ASP A 109 -5.08 0.57 7.89
CA ASP A 109 -5.82 1.11 9.05
C ASP A 109 -5.65 0.20 10.28
N GLN A 110 -5.78 -1.12 10.12
CA GLN A 110 -5.62 -2.07 11.22
C GLN A 110 -4.19 -2.10 11.77
N LEU A 111 -3.18 -1.98 10.90
CA LEU A 111 -1.78 -1.89 11.33
C LEU A 111 -1.53 -0.58 12.08
N LEU A 112 -2.05 0.56 11.60
CA LEU A 112 -1.95 1.83 12.30
C LEU A 112 -2.55 1.75 13.70
N ALA A 113 -3.78 1.23 13.81
CA ALA A 113 -4.48 1.11 15.10
C ALA A 113 -3.78 0.17 16.09
N ALA A 114 -3.03 -0.83 15.59
CA ALA A 114 -2.32 -1.78 16.43
C ALA A 114 -0.95 -1.27 16.92
N CYS A 115 -0.42 -0.20 16.33
CA CYS A 115 0.89 0.37 16.68
C CYS A 115 0.76 1.59 17.60
N HIS A 116 1.75 1.83 18.47
CA HIS A 116 1.84 3.06 19.29
C HIS A 116 2.93 4.00 18.75
N ALA A 117 2.66 5.30 18.79
CA ALA A 117 3.27 6.37 17.99
C ALA A 117 4.81 6.54 18.04
N GLN A 118 5.49 6.06 19.08
CA GLN A 118 6.90 6.42 19.35
C GLN A 118 7.94 5.86 18.35
N THR A 119 7.53 5.01 17.38
CA THR A 119 8.43 4.39 16.38
C THR A 119 7.93 4.49 14.93
N LEU A 120 6.94 5.34 14.61
CA LEU A 120 6.11 5.21 13.40
C LEU A 120 6.41 6.13 12.21
N ASN A 121 7.44 6.98 12.26
CA ASN A 121 7.62 8.02 11.24
C ASN A 121 7.58 7.48 9.79
N LEU A 122 8.30 6.39 9.47
CA LEU A 122 8.37 5.80 8.12
C LEU A 122 7.08 5.08 7.68
N PHE A 123 6.46 4.35 8.59
CA PHE A 123 5.19 3.67 8.33
C PHE A 123 4.06 4.66 8.06
N VAL A 124 3.99 5.76 8.84
CA VAL A 124 3.03 6.84 8.60
C VAL A 124 3.28 7.52 7.26
N GLU A 125 4.53 7.69 6.81
CA GLU A 125 4.75 8.21 5.44
C GLU A 125 4.18 7.28 4.38
N SER A 126 4.31 5.96 4.58
CA SER A 126 3.74 4.97 3.66
C SER A 126 2.21 5.02 3.66
N PHE A 127 1.58 5.24 4.82
CA PHE A 127 0.14 5.45 4.93
C PHE A 127 -0.29 6.72 4.20
N LEU A 128 0.32 7.86 4.52
CA LEU A 128 0.00 9.14 3.90
C LEU A 128 0.19 9.08 2.38
N LYS A 129 1.21 8.36 1.90
CA LYS A 129 1.42 8.11 0.46
C LYS A 129 0.26 7.35 -0.17
N ILE A 130 -0.32 6.36 0.51
CA ILE A 130 -1.53 5.64 0.05
C ILE A 130 -2.72 6.60 0.02
N VAL A 131 -2.97 7.35 1.10
CA VAL A 131 -4.07 8.32 1.17
C VAL A 131 -3.97 9.34 0.03
N GLN A 132 -2.77 9.87 -0.22
CA GLN A 132 -2.51 10.77 -1.34
C GLN A 132 -2.90 10.13 -2.69
N GLN A 133 -2.43 8.90 -2.96
CA GLN A 133 -2.76 8.20 -4.22
C GLN A 133 -4.27 8.01 -4.43
N LEU A 134 -5.00 7.71 -3.36
CA LEU A 134 -6.45 7.54 -3.42
C LEU A 134 -7.18 8.88 -3.62
N LEU A 135 -6.75 9.95 -2.94
CA LEU A 135 -7.32 11.29 -3.13
C LEU A 135 -7.05 11.83 -4.54
N GLU A 136 -5.88 11.53 -5.10
CA GLU A 136 -5.51 11.89 -6.47
C GLU A 136 -6.28 11.08 -7.52
N SER A 137 -6.85 9.93 -7.15
CA SER A 137 -7.73 9.20 -8.06
C SER A 137 -9.00 10.02 -8.36
N HIS A 138 -9.52 9.88 -9.58
CA HIS A 138 -10.77 10.53 -10.01
C HIS A 138 -12.03 9.74 -9.59
N GLU A 139 -11.85 8.64 -8.87
CA GLU A 139 -12.92 7.75 -8.42
C GLU A 139 -13.47 8.24 -7.07
N PRO A 140 -14.76 8.62 -6.98
CA PRO A 140 -15.35 9.13 -5.75
C PRO A 140 -15.17 8.19 -4.56
N ASP A 141 -15.38 6.89 -4.76
CA ASP A 141 -15.27 5.89 -3.69
C ASP A 141 -13.87 5.81 -3.09
N MET A 142 -12.83 6.00 -3.92
CA MET A 142 -11.43 6.00 -3.45
C MET A 142 -11.13 7.28 -2.65
N GLN A 143 -11.64 8.43 -3.10
CA GLN A 143 -11.51 9.70 -2.38
C GLN A 143 -12.22 9.64 -1.01
N LEU A 144 -13.41 9.04 -0.96
CA LEU A 144 -14.15 8.83 0.29
C LEU A 144 -13.42 7.88 1.23
N LEU A 145 -12.92 6.75 0.72
CA LEU A 145 -12.15 5.79 1.49
C LEU A 145 -10.91 6.44 2.13
N ALA A 146 -10.14 7.20 1.33
CA ALA A 146 -8.98 7.93 1.82
C ALA A 146 -9.32 8.93 2.91
N THR A 147 -10.40 9.70 2.71
CA THR A 147 -10.87 10.68 3.71
C THR A 147 -11.22 9.99 5.02
N GLN A 148 -11.99 8.90 4.97
CA GLN A 148 -12.40 8.17 6.17
C GLN A 148 -11.19 7.63 6.95
N SER A 149 -10.22 7.02 6.27
CA SER A 149 -9.01 6.53 6.91
C SER A 149 -8.13 7.67 7.45
N PHE A 150 -8.02 8.79 6.73
CA PHE A 150 -7.29 9.97 7.19
C PHE A 150 -7.89 10.58 8.46
N VAL A 151 -9.22 10.70 8.53
CA VAL A 151 -9.92 11.17 9.72
C VAL A 151 -9.66 10.23 10.91
N LYS A 152 -9.74 8.92 10.71
CA LYS A 152 -9.40 7.95 11.78
C LYS A 152 -7.96 8.14 12.26
N PHE A 153 -7.03 8.32 11.34
CA PHE A 153 -5.63 8.57 11.65
C PHE A 153 -5.45 9.86 12.48
N ALA A 154 -6.13 10.95 12.11
CA ALA A 154 -6.05 12.22 12.83
C ALA A 154 -6.59 12.18 14.28
N HIS A 155 -7.39 11.16 14.63
CA HIS A 155 -7.89 10.94 16.00
C HIS A 155 -6.96 10.06 16.85
N ILE A 156 -5.87 9.54 16.30
CA ILE A 156 -4.88 8.79 17.08
C ILE A 156 -4.02 9.83 17.83
N ASP A 157 -4.09 9.84 19.16
CA ASP A 157 -3.34 10.77 20.01
C ASP A 157 -1.83 10.67 19.72
N GLU A 158 -1.21 11.75 19.23
CA GLU A 158 0.23 11.82 18.96
C GLU A 158 0.90 13.00 19.66
N ASP A 159 1.90 12.68 20.49
CA ASP A 159 2.74 13.63 21.23
C ASP A 159 3.91 14.22 20.40
N THR A 160 3.88 14.20 19.05
CA THR A 160 5.05 14.66 18.27
C THR A 160 4.73 15.37 16.94
N PRO A 161 5.31 16.57 16.69
CA PRO A 161 4.94 17.49 15.58
C PRO A 161 5.65 17.20 14.24
N SER A 162 5.96 15.94 13.89
CA SER A 162 6.82 15.62 12.72
C SER A 162 6.13 15.71 11.35
N TYR A 163 4.81 15.90 11.30
CA TYR A 163 4.00 15.70 10.09
C TYR A 163 3.75 16.95 9.23
N HIS A 164 4.09 18.14 9.74
CA HIS A 164 3.63 19.42 9.18
C HIS A 164 3.95 19.63 7.69
N ARG A 165 5.09 19.15 7.18
CA ARG A 165 5.50 19.43 5.79
C ARG A 165 4.69 18.66 4.73
N ARG A 166 4.03 17.55 5.08
CA ARG A 166 3.21 16.78 4.12
C ARG A 166 1.75 17.20 4.10
N TYR A 167 1.29 17.91 5.13
CA TYR A 167 -0.10 18.34 5.22
C TYR A 167 -0.49 19.41 4.21
N ASP A 168 0.47 20.16 3.63
CA ASP A 168 0.18 21.15 2.60
C ASP A 168 -0.60 20.54 1.42
N PHE A 169 -0.20 19.34 0.99
CA PHE A 169 -0.93 18.60 -0.05
C PHE A 169 -2.35 18.26 0.41
N PHE A 170 -2.51 17.69 1.61
CA PHE A 170 -3.81 17.26 2.13
C PHE A 170 -4.76 18.43 2.33
N VAL A 171 -4.29 19.51 2.95
CA VAL A 171 -5.05 20.75 3.14
C VAL A 171 -5.54 21.30 1.80
N SER A 172 -4.64 21.38 0.81
CA SER A 172 -5.00 21.83 -0.54
C SER A 172 -6.03 20.90 -1.20
N LYS A 173 -5.83 19.59 -1.08
CA LYS A 173 -6.66 18.59 -1.74
C LYS A 173 -8.06 18.47 -1.12
N PHE A 174 -8.17 18.49 0.21
CA PHE A 174 -9.46 18.50 0.92
C PHE A 174 -10.22 19.80 0.66
N SER A 175 -9.54 20.95 0.65
CA SER A 175 -10.13 22.23 0.23
C SER A 175 -10.69 22.16 -1.20
N SER A 176 -9.99 21.50 -2.12
CA SER A 176 -10.50 21.27 -3.48
C SER A 176 -11.75 20.38 -3.50
N LEU A 177 -11.84 19.37 -2.64
CA LEU A 177 -13.02 18.50 -2.53
C LEU A 177 -14.26 19.27 -2.03
N CYS A 178 -14.10 20.25 -1.14
CA CYS A 178 -15.19 21.15 -0.70
C CYS A 178 -15.87 21.90 -1.85
N HIS A 179 -15.16 22.08 -2.97
CA HIS A 179 -15.67 22.75 -4.16
C HIS A 179 -15.91 21.78 -5.33
N ASN A 180 -15.99 20.47 -5.08
CA ASN A 180 -16.19 19.47 -6.12
C ASN A 180 -17.44 19.78 -6.98
N GLY A 181 -17.30 19.63 -8.30
CA GLY A 181 -18.31 19.98 -9.30
C GLY A 181 -18.99 18.79 -9.98
N ASN A 182 -18.97 17.59 -9.38
CA ASN A 182 -19.53 16.37 -9.99
C ASN A 182 -20.98 16.59 -10.48
N ALA A 183 -21.34 16.06 -11.65
CA ALA A 183 -22.68 16.21 -12.21
C ALA A 183 -23.78 15.62 -11.31
N ASP A 184 -23.49 14.48 -10.68
CA ASP A 184 -24.39 13.83 -9.72
C ASP A 184 -24.40 14.61 -8.40
N LEU A 185 -25.58 15.08 -8.00
CA LEU A 185 -25.76 15.87 -6.78
C LEU A 185 -25.41 15.08 -5.51
N VAL A 186 -25.71 13.79 -5.47
CA VAL A 186 -25.40 12.92 -4.32
C VAL A 186 -23.90 12.77 -4.20
N VAL A 187 -23.22 12.38 -5.28
CA VAL A 187 -21.75 12.23 -5.29
C VAL A 187 -21.07 13.55 -4.96
N ARG A 188 -21.55 14.66 -5.54
CA ARG A 188 -21.04 16.01 -5.26
C ARG A 188 -21.14 16.34 -3.78
N ASN A 189 -22.31 16.17 -3.16
CA ASN A 189 -22.50 16.48 -1.75
C ASN A 189 -21.61 15.61 -0.86
N THR A 190 -21.53 14.31 -1.14
CA THR A 190 -20.68 13.40 -0.37
C THR A 190 -19.20 13.76 -0.46
N LEU A 191 -18.70 14.11 -1.66
CA LEU A 191 -17.31 14.54 -1.84
C LEU A 191 -17.01 15.88 -1.16
N ARG A 192 -17.98 16.81 -1.16
CA ARG A 192 -17.82 18.08 -0.45
C ARG A 192 -17.80 17.89 1.06
N THR A 193 -18.67 17.03 1.59
CA THR A 193 -18.64 16.66 3.02
C THR A 193 -17.34 15.97 3.38
N ALA A 194 -16.83 15.10 2.51
CA ALA A 194 -15.51 14.48 2.70
C ALA A 194 -14.39 15.53 2.77
N GLY A 195 -14.41 16.52 1.87
CA GLY A 195 -13.48 17.65 1.92
C GLY A 195 -13.54 18.48 3.21
N LEU A 196 -14.71 18.59 3.86
CA LEU A 196 -14.85 19.30 5.13
C LEU A 196 -14.38 18.48 6.33
N ASN A 197 -14.46 17.15 6.24
CA ASN A 197 -14.08 16.25 7.32
C ASN A 197 -12.57 16.00 7.37
N GLY A 198 -11.92 15.92 6.20
CA GLY A 198 -10.48 15.74 6.07
C GLY A 198 -9.72 17.05 6.24
#